data_AF-A0A914THG8-F1
#
_entry.id   AF-A0A914THG8-F1
#
_cell.length_a   1.000
_cell.length_b   1.000
_cell.length_c   1.000
_cell.angle_alpha   90.00
_cell.angle_beta   90.00
_cell.angle_gamma   90.00
#
_symmetry.space_group_name_H-M   'P 1'
#
loop_
_entity.id
_entity.type
_entity.pdbx_description
1 polymer ?
#
loop_
_entity_poly.entity_id
_entity_poly.type
_entity_poly.pdbx_seq_one_letter_code
_entity_poly.pdbx_strand_id
1 'polypeptide(L)'
;MVRQSDWLNYHDLVAIVEEGDLIECDSGLFCHWAVYVGRQGTRHLVVHRVGQFSTDENNTGIRVSEFRDLFNNRKCRIYNYMDGRATVNNPQETVDRAMSRVHDKEYNLVFGNCEHFATWCRYSQENSDQVFVLKNIMKCIQGGSRNFPVFFWVAN
;
A
#
# COMPACT_ATOMS: atom_id res chain seq x y z
N MET A 1 16.37 6.45 11.54
CA MET A 1 15.22 7.37 11.71
C MET A 1 14.09 6.83 10.85
N VAL A 2 12.84 6.92 11.30
CA VAL A 2 11.69 6.40 10.54
C VAL A 2 11.43 7.31 9.34
N ARG A 3 11.47 6.80 8.11
CA ARG A 3 11.23 7.61 6.89
C ARG A 3 9.73 7.69 6.60
N GLN A 4 9.14 8.87 6.80
CA GLN A 4 7.71 9.12 6.60
C GLN A 4 7.45 10.55 6.14
N SER A 5 6.27 10.80 5.57
CA SER A 5 5.79 12.14 5.21
C SER A 5 4.38 12.41 5.75
N ASP A 6 3.97 13.68 5.68
CA ASP A 6 2.56 14.04 5.77
C ASP A 6 1.76 13.52 4.57
N TRP A 7 0.43 13.66 4.65
CA TRP A 7 -0.48 13.41 3.53
C TRP A 7 -0.33 14.50 2.46
N LEU A 8 0.26 14.15 1.33
CA LEU A 8 0.61 15.03 0.23
C LEU A 8 -0.21 14.71 -1.03
N ASN A 9 -0.33 15.70 -1.92
CA ASN A 9 -0.83 15.47 -3.27
C ASN A 9 0.26 14.82 -4.14
N TYR A 10 -0.09 14.45 -5.38
CA TYR A 10 0.83 13.80 -6.31
C TYR A 10 2.12 14.60 -6.51
N HIS A 11 2.02 15.91 -6.81
CA HIS A 11 3.16 16.74 -7.16
C HIS A 11 4.17 16.87 -6.02
N ASP A 12 3.68 17.04 -4.79
CA ASP A 12 4.54 17.17 -3.62
C ASP A 12 5.16 15.83 -3.23
N LEU A 13 4.42 14.72 -3.36
CA LEU A 13 4.93 13.40 -2.96
C LEU A 13 5.98 12.86 -3.93
N VAL A 14 5.80 13.05 -5.25
CA VAL A 14 6.80 12.59 -6.24
C VAL A 14 8.13 13.35 -6.16
N ALA A 15 8.14 14.53 -5.53
CA ALA A 15 9.35 15.30 -5.34
C ALA A 15 10.26 14.73 -4.23
N ILE A 16 9.71 13.91 -3.32
CA ILE A 16 10.43 13.41 -2.14
C ILE A 16 10.51 11.89 -2.05
N VAL A 17 9.72 11.16 -2.84
CA VAL A 17 9.67 9.69 -2.83
C VAL A 17 10.95 9.06 -3.38
N GLU A 18 11.41 8.01 -2.72
CA GLU A 18 12.60 7.23 -3.12
C GLU A 18 12.23 5.77 -3.37
N GLU A 19 13.00 5.08 -4.21
CA GLU A 19 12.82 3.67 -4.52
C GLU A 19 12.76 2.82 -3.24
N GLY A 20 11.82 1.87 -3.20
CA GLY A 20 11.56 1.02 -2.04
C GLY A 20 10.74 1.68 -0.94
N ASP A 21 10.32 2.95 -1.06
CA ASP A 21 9.37 3.56 -0.13
C ASP A 21 8.00 2.87 -0.21
N LEU A 22 7.40 2.67 0.97
CA LEU A 22 6.01 2.26 1.10
C LEU A 22 5.11 3.48 0.99
N ILE A 23 4.14 3.41 0.09
CA ILE A 23 3.15 4.46 -0.10
C ILE A 23 1.82 4.00 0.47
N GLU A 24 1.27 4.83 1.34
CA GLU A 24 -0.09 4.69 1.84
C GLU A 24 -0.96 5.80 1.23
N CYS A 25 -2.02 5.41 0.54
CA CYS A 25 -2.98 6.31 -0.10
C CYS A 25 -4.34 6.21 0.59
N ASP A 26 -4.98 7.34 0.84
CA ASP A 26 -6.36 7.37 1.27
C ASP A 26 -7.22 6.84 0.13
N SER A 27 -8.04 5.80 0.34
CA SER A 27 -8.99 5.29 -0.65
C SER A 27 -10.45 5.46 -0.20
N GLY A 28 -10.71 6.41 0.71
CA GLY A 28 -12.02 6.77 1.20
C GLY A 28 -12.47 5.87 2.34
N LEU A 29 -12.89 4.64 2.02
CA LEU A 29 -13.30 3.68 3.05
C LEU A 29 -12.11 2.98 3.73
N PHE A 30 -10.95 2.94 3.08
CA PHE A 30 -9.76 2.21 3.54
C PHE A 30 -8.46 2.84 3.02
N CYS A 31 -7.28 2.43 3.51
CA CYS A 31 -6.01 2.80 2.87
C CYS A 31 -5.56 1.76 1.86
N HIS A 32 -4.99 2.26 0.76
CA HIS A 32 -4.35 1.44 -0.25
C HIS A 32 -2.82 1.54 -0.11
N TRP A 33 -2.15 0.39 -0.21
CA TRP A 33 -0.70 0.29 -0.03
C TRP A 33 0.00 -0.10 -1.33
N ALA A 34 1.14 0.53 -1.57
CA ALA A 34 1.97 0.29 -2.73
C ALA A 34 3.46 0.39 -2.38
N VAL A 35 4.32 -0.22 -3.20
CA VAL A 35 5.77 -0.05 -3.16
C VAL A 35 6.16 0.84 -4.32
N TYR A 36 6.87 1.94 -4.05
CA TYR A 36 7.42 2.77 -5.11
C TYR A 36 8.66 2.12 -5.73
N VAL A 37 8.62 1.88 -7.05
CA VAL A 37 9.67 1.14 -7.77
C VAL A 37 10.54 2.01 -8.66
N GLY A 38 10.36 3.32 -8.58
CA GLY A 38 11.22 4.28 -9.27
C GLY A 38 10.55 4.98 -10.43
N ARG A 39 11.39 5.68 -11.20
CA ARG A 39 10.97 6.55 -12.30
C ARG A 39 11.50 6.01 -13.62
N GLN A 40 10.60 5.85 -14.59
CA GLN A 40 10.93 5.48 -15.97
C GLN A 40 10.54 6.61 -16.91
N GLY A 41 11.54 7.36 -17.41
CA GLY A 41 11.31 8.53 -18.24
C GLY A 41 10.59 9.64 -17.47
N THR A 42 9.34 9.92 -17.83
CA THR A 42 8.44 10.87 -17.14
C THR A 42 7.45 10.21 -16.19
N ARG A 43 7.40 8.87 -16.19
CA ARG A 43 6.42 8.09 -15.44
C ARG A 43 7.03 7.64 -14.12
N HIS A 44 6.30 7.84 -13.03
CA HIS A 44 6.59 7.28 -11.73
C HIS A 44 5.84 5.97 -11.59
N LEU A 45 6.49 4.92 -11.11
CA LEU A 45 5.93 3.57 -11.10
C LEU A 45 5.78 3.04 -9.67
N VAL A 46 4.72 2.27 -9.47
CA VAL A 46 4.44 1.57 -8.22
C VAL A 46 4.04 0.13 -8.51
N VAL A 47 4.35 -0.76 -7.56
CA VAL A 47 3.79 -2.10 -7.54
C VAL A 47 2.81 -2.21 -6.38
N HIS A 48 1.62 -2.71 -6.67
CA HIS A 48 0.58 -2.88 -5.66
C HIS A 48 -0.38 -3.99 -6.04
N ARG A 49 -1.14 -4.44 -5.05
CA ARG A 49 -2.26 -5.38 -5.26
C ARG A 49 -3.51 -4.61 -5.69
N VAL A 50 -4.18 -5.08 -6.74
CA VAL A 50 -5.45 -4.52 -7.27
C VAL A 50 -6.60 -5.51 -7.11
N GLY A 51 -7.83 -5.03 -7.32
CA GLY A 51 -9.04 -5.86 -7.34
C GLY A 51 -9.62 -6.18 -5.96
N GLN A 52 -9.36 -5.34 -4.96
CA GLN A 52 -9.77 -5.55 -3.56
C GLN A 52 -11.29 -5.75 -3.35
N PHE A 53 -12.12 -5.30 -4.31
CA PHE A 53 -13.57 -5.47 -4.33
C PHE A 53 -14.09 -6.01 -5.67
N SER A 54 -13.20 -6.55 -6.51
CA SER A 54 -13.60 -7.08 -7.81
C SER A 54 -13.86 -8.57 -7.69
N THR A 55 -15.04 -9.01 -8.13
CA THR A 55 -15.36 -10.42 -8.32
C THR A 55 -14.79 -10.97 -9.63
N ASP A 56 -14.18 -10.10 -10.45
CA ASP A 56 -13.54 -10.46 -11.70
C ASP A 56 -12.07 -10.81 -11.44
N GLU A 57 -11.74 -12.10 -11.56
CA GLU A 57 -10.39 -12.65 -11.42
C GLU A 57 -9.38 -12.04 -12.40
N ASN A 58 -9.85 -11.48 -13.53
CA ASN A 58 -8.99 -10.79 -14.48
C ASN A 58 -8.60 -9.39 -13.99
N ASN A 59 -9.26 -8.89 -12.94
CA ASN A 59 -9.04 -7.58 -12.34
C ASN A 59 -8.44 -7.64 -10.93
N THR A 60 -7.99 -8.82 -10.50
CA THR A 60 -7.26 -9.01 -9.24
C THR A 60 -5.77 -9.29 -9.49
N GLY A 61 -4.96 -9.18 -8.44
CA GLY A 61 -3.53 -9.57 -8.43
C GLY A 61 -2.56 -8.41 -8.22
N ILE A 62 -1.26 -8.70 -8.29
CA ILE A 62 -0.19 -7.70 -8.13
C ILE A 62 0.22 -7.15 -9.49
N ARG A 63 0.27 -5.82 -9.62
CA ARG A 63 0.53 -5.12 -10.89
C ARG A 63 1.48 -3.95 -10.70
N VAL A 64 2.20 -3.65 -11.78
CA VAL A 64 2.88 -2.37 -11.97
C VAL A 64 1.86 -1.38 -12.52
N SER A 65 1.74 -0.21 -11.88
CA SER A 65 0.84 0.87 -12.29
C SER A 65 1.60 2.20 -12.31
N GLU A 66 1.05 3.21 -13.00
CA GLU A 66 1.55 4.56 -12.81
C GLU A 66 1.21 5.04 -11.41
N PHE A 67 2.18 5.66 -10.75
CA PHE A 67 2.00 6.16 -9.40
C PHE A 67 0.84 7.15 -9.32
N ARG A 68 0.67 7.97 -10.37
CA ARG A 68 -0.41 8.95 -10.48
C ARG A 68 -1.81 8.32 -10.38
N ASP A 69 -1.98 7.08 -10.85
CA ASP A 69 -3.28 6.39 -10.84
C ASP A 69 -3.78 6.12 -9.42
N LEU A 70 -2.87 6.07 -8.44
CA LEU A 70 -3.24 5.92 -7.02
C LEU A 70 -3.88 7.20 -6.44
N PHE A 71 -3.64 8.37 -7.04
CA PHE A 71 -3.97 9.67 -6.46
C PHE A 71 -5.35 10.21 -6.86
N ASN A 72 -6.28 9.43 -7.44
CA ASN A 72 -7.59 9.84 -7.96
C ASN A 72 -8.38 10.91 -7.12
N ASN A 73 -7.93 12.17 -7.16
CA ASN A 73 -8.22 13.27 -6.23
C ASN A 73 -8.01 12.98 -4.73
N ARG A 74 -7.04 12.13 -4.37
CA ARG A 74 -6.75 11.71 -3.00
C ARG A 74 -5.33 12.10 -2.61
N LYS A 75 -5.03 12.00 -1.31
CA LYS A 75 -3.69 12.22 -0.77
C LYS A 75 -3.03 10.88 -0.47
N CYS A 76 -1.72 10.85 -0.59
CA CYS A 76 -0.89 9.72 -0.19
C CYS A 76 0.27 10.20 0.69
N ARG A 77 0.96 9.29 1.34
CA ARG A 77 2.17 9.58 2.12
C ARG A 77 3.20 8.46 2.01
N ILE A 78 4.46 8.80 2.21
CA ILE A 78 5.50 7.81 2.51
C ILE A 78 5.27 7.34 3.94
N TYR A 79 5.15 6.03 4.15
CA TYR A 79 4.86 5.49 5.47
C TYR A 79 5.63 4.19 5.75
N ASN A 80 6.96 4.32 5.92
CA ASN A 80 7.83 3.21 6.31
C ASN A 80 7.78 2.98 7.83
N TYR A 81 6.62 2.57 8.35
CA TYR A 81 6.32 2.56 9.78
C TYR A 81 7.09 1.56 10.64
N MET A 82 7.77 0.58 10.04
CA MET A 82 8.65 -0.35 10.76
C MET A 82 10.13 0.00 10.64
N ASP A 83 10.51 1.06 9.91
CA ASP A 83 11.90 1.52 9.88
C ASP A 83 12.40 1.81 11.31
N GLY A 84 13.53 1.21 11.69
CA GLY A 84 14.08 1.31 13.05
C GLY A 84 13.43 0.36 14.09
N ARG A 85 12.46 -0.46 13.69
CA ARG A 85 11.87 -1.53 14.51
C ARG A 85 12.07 -2.92 13.90
N ALA A 86 12.22 -3.00 12.58
CA ALA A 86 12.50 -4.22 11.84
C ALA A 86 13.79 -4.08 11.02
N THR A 87 14.34 -5.21 10.61
CA THR A 87 15.38 -5.24 9.56
C THR A 87 14.78 -4.71 8.27
N VAL A 88 15.45 -3.73 7.66
CA VAL A 88 15.00 -3.06 6.44
C VAL A 88 15.82 -3.62 5.27
N ASN A 89 15.13 -4.12 4.25
CA ASN A 89 15.77 -4.49 2.99
C ASN A 89 16.27 -3.21 2.32
N ASN A 90 17.36 -3.32 1.56
CA ASN A 90 17.81 -2.17 0.78
C ASN A 90 16.77 -1.80 -0.30
N PRO A 91 16.79 -0.57 -0.84
CA PRO A 91 15.84 -0.13 -1.87
C PRO A 91 15.70 -1.11 -3.04
N GLN A 92 16.83 -1.59 -3.59
CA GLN A 92 16.83 -2.50 -4.73
C GLN A 92 16.16 -3.83 -4.39
N GLU A 93 16.50 -4.43 -3.25
CA GLU A 93 15.88 -5.69 -2.81
C GLU A 93 14.38 -5.53 -2.56
N THR A 94 13.95 -4.39 -2.00
CA THR A 94 12.52 -4.09 -1.82
C THR A 94 11.79 -4.05 -3.17
N VAL A 95 12.41 -3.42 -4.17
CA VAL A 95 11.88 -3.36 -5.55
C VAL A 95 11.89 -4.73 -6.21
N ASP A 96 12.98 -5.48 -6.11
CA ASP A 96 13.11 -6.82 -6.70
C ASP A 96 12.04 -7.77 -6.15
N ARG A 97 11.81 -7.72 -4.83
CA ARG A 97 10.74 -8.48 -4.17
C ARG A 97 9.36 -8.09 -4.68
N ALA A 98 9.08 -6.79 -4.80
CA ALA A 98 7.81 -6.31 -5.33
C ALA A 98 7.61 -6.79 -6.78
N MET A 99 8.63 -6.67 -7.62
CA MET A 99 8.62 -7.10 -9.02
C MET A 99 8.48 -8.62 -9.18
N SER A 100 9.10 -9.42 -8.29
CA SER A 100 9.05 -10.89 -8.32
C SER A 100 7.64 -11.46 -8.17
N ARG A 101 6.71 -10.66 -7.62
CA ARG A 101 5.33 -11.04 -7.34
C ARG A 101 4.35 -10.45 -8.34
N VAL A 102 4.81 -9.69 -9.33
CA VAL A 102 3.94 -9.17 -10.39
C VAL A 102 3.32 -10.35 -11.14
N HIS A 103 2.01 -10.25 -11.40
CA HIS A 103 1.16 -11.33 -11.93
C HIS A 103 0.74 -12.43 -10.94
N ASP A 104 1.14 -12.37 -9.66
CA ASP A 104 0.57 -13.26 -8.65
C ASP A 104 -0.94 -12.96 -8.50
N LYS A 105 -1.74 -14.00 -8.72
CA LYS A 105 -3.22 -13.95 -8.66
C LYS A 105 -3.79 -14.46 -7.35
N GLU A 106 -2.96 -14.81 -6.36
CA GLU A 106 -3.45 -15.42 -5.11
C GLU A 106 -4.55 -14.57 -4.48
N TYR A 107 -5.70 -15.22 -4.35
CA TYR A 107 -6.97 -14.64 -3.96
C TYR A 107 -7.15 -14.79 -2.45
N ASN A 108 -7.09 -13.67 -1.73
CA ASN A 108 -7.65 -13.53 -0.39
C ASN A 108 -8.19 -12.10 -0.25
N LEU A 109 -9.38 -11.95 0.34
CA LEU A 109 -10.14 -10.70 0.42
C LEU A 109 -9.79 -9.90 1.69
N VAL A 110 -8.66 -9.17 1.75
CA VAL A 110 -8.40 -8.26 2.88
C VAL A 110 -7.45 -7.10 2.54
N PHE A 111 -7.64 -5.93 3.19
CA PHE A 111 -6.65 -4.84 3.39
C PHE A 111 -5.29 -5.33 3.85
N GLY A 112 -5.33 -6.40 4.65
CA GLY A 112 -4.14 -7.12 5.06
C GLY A 112 -3.27 -7.46 3.88
N ASN A 113 -3.81 -7.78 2.70
CA ASN A 113 -2.99 -8.30 1.62
C ASN A 113 -2.18 -7.24 0.87
N CYS A 114 -2.65 -5.98 0.77
CA CYS A 114 -1.85 -4.93 0.15
C CYS A 114 -0.80 -4.38 1.14
N GLU A 115 -1.19 -4.17 2.40
CA GLU A 115 -0.26 -3.79 3.47
C GLU A 115 0.78 -4.88 3.72
N HIS A 116 0.36 -6.14 3.81
CA HIS A 116 1.23 -7.29 4.01
C HIS A 116 2.17 -7.48 2.83
N PHE A 117 1.67 -7.33 1.59
CA PHE A 117 2.53 -7.34 0.42
C PHE A 117 3.62 -6.27 0.51
N ALA A 118 3.25 -5.01 0.77
CA ALA A 118 4.19 -3.91 0.90
C ALA A 118 5.21 -4.14 2.04
N THR A 119 4.72 -4.62 3.18
CA THR A 119 5.53 -4.95 4.37
C THR A 119 6.49 -6.11 4.10
N TRP A 120 6.04 -7.17 3.43
CA TRP A 120 6.86 -8.30 3.01
C TRP A 120 7.96 -7.87 2.03
N CYS A 121 7.66 -6.92 1.13
CA CYS A 121 8.67 -6.38 0.21
C CYS A 121 9.80 -5.65 0.98
N ARG A 122 9.46 -4.75 1.91
CA ARG A 122 10.46 -3.89 2.58
C ARG A 122 11.15 -4.54 3.79
N TYR A 123 10.49 -5.43 4.51
CA TYR A 123 10.99 -5.93 5.80
C TYR A 123 11.20 -7.44 5.86
N SER A 124 10.98 -8.17 4.77
CA SER A 124 11.12 -9.64 4.71
C SER A 124 10.34 -10.40 5.79
N GLN A 125 9.27 -9.79 6.32
CA GLN A 125 8.41 -10.44 7.31
C GLN A 125 7.38 -11.33 6.59
N GLU A 126 7.57 -12.63 6.70
CA GLU A 126 6.61 -13.63 6.23
C GLU A 126 5.58 -13.83 7.33
N ASN A 127 4.36 -13.33 7.13
CA ASN A 127 3.19 -13.60 7.98
C ASN A 127 3.39 -13.41 9.50
N SER A 128 3.20 -12.16 9.98
CA SER A 128 2.74 -11.94 11.36
C SER A 128 1.37 -11.27 11.31
N ASP A 129 0.38 -12.14 11.53
CA ASP A 129 -0.88 -11.91 12.19
C ASP A 129 -1.94 -11.06 11.48
N GLN A 130 -3.00 -11.78 11.11
CA GLN A 130 -4.37 -11.30 10.87
C GLN A 130 -4.87 -10.30 11.95
N VAL A 131 -4.17 -10.17 13.06
CA VAL A 131 -4.39 -9.22 14.17
C VAL A 131 -3.85 -7.80 13.87
N PHE A 132 -2.78 -7.64 13.09
CA PHE A 132 -2.26 -6.31 12.71
C PHE A 132 -3.18 -5.59 11.71
N VAL A 133 -3.79 -6.38 10.82
CA VAL A 133 -4.73 -5.95 9.78
C VAL A 133 -5.94 -5.21 10.37
N LEU A 134 -6.52 -5.72 11.46
CA LEU A 134 -7.67 -5.08 12.13
C LEU A 134 -7.32 -3.74 12.78
N LYS A 135 -6.07 -3.54 13.23
CA LYS A 135 -5.64 -2.28 13.86
C LYS A 135 -5.46 -1.13 12.86
N ASN A 136 -5.08 -1.43 11.61
CA ASN A 136 -4.86 -0.39 10.59
C ASN A 136 -6.12 -0.07 9.77
N ILE A 137 -7.10 -0.98 9.70
CA ILE A 137 -8.43 -0.73 9.12
C ILE A 137 -9.10 0.51 9.76
N MET A 138 -8.86 0.78 11.05
CA MET A 138 -9.47 1.92 11.76
C MET A 138 -8.71 3.25 11.64
N LYS A 139 -7.47 3.28 11.12
CA LYS A 139 -6.65 4.51 11.14
C LYS A 139 -6.94 5.49 10.00
N CYS A 140 -7.24 5.01 8.80
CA CYS A 140 -7.49 5.87 7.64
C CYS A 140 -8.76 6.72 7.81
N ILE A 141 -9.73 6.21 8.59
CA ILE A 141 -10.97 6.89 8.94
C ILE A 141 -10.73 8.13 9.83
N GLN A 142 -9.63 8.17 10.59
CA GLN A 142 -9.34 9.29 11.50
C GLN A 142 -8.65 10.48 10.82
N GLY A 143 -8.21 10.35 9.55
CA GLY A 143 -7.56 11.43 8.79
C GLY A 143 -8.49 12.25 7.89
N GLY A 144 -9.71 11.76 7.63
CA GLY A 144 -10.71 12.45 6.83
C GLY A 144 -12.00 12.58 7.62
N SER A 145 -12.41 13.82 7.95
CA SER A 145 -13.60 14.14 8.72
C SER A 145 -14.89 13.54 8.13
N ARG A 146 -15.25 12.30 8.43
CA ARG A 146 -16.59 11.72 8.16
C ARG A 146 -16.96 10.70 9.24
N ASN A 147 -17.86 11.09 10.14
CA ASN A 147 -18.62 10.17 10.98
C ASN A 147 -19.51 9.30 10.08
N PHE A 148 -19.30 7.98 10.04
CA PHE A 148 -20.30 7.03 9.53
C PHE A 148 -20.45 5.84 10.48
N PRO A 149 -21.68 5.34 10.67
CA PRO A 149 -22.01 4.30 11.64
C PRO A 149 -21.50 2.94 11.14
N VAL A 150 -20.86 2.19 12.02
CA VAL A 150 -20.39 0.83 11.76
C VAL A 150 -21.60 -0.11 11.80
N PHE A 151 -22.10 -0.54 10.64
CA PHE A 151 -23.04 -1.67 10.57
C PHE A 151 -22.26 -2.96 10.27
N PHE A 152 -22.07 -3.77 11.32
CA PHE A 152 -21.68 -5.17 11.18
C PHE A 152 -22.85 -5.96 10.58
N TRP A 153 -22.66 -6.58 9.42
CA TRP A 153 -23.45 -7.74 9.02
C TRP A 153 -22.58 -8.99 9.20
N VAL A 154 -22.83 -9.70 10.30
CA VAL A 154 -22.45 -11.11 10.43
C VAL A 154 -23.56 -11.88 9.73
N ALA A 155 -23.27 -12.50 8.59
CA ALA A 155 -24.19 -13.45 7.97
C ALA A 155 -24.05 -14.79 8.71
N ASN A 156 -25.19 -15.27 9.25
CA ASN A 156 -25.39 -16.68 9.60
C ASN A 156 -25.51 -17.53 8.34
#